data_AF-A0A7K3XYW5-F1
#
_entry.id   AF-A0A7K3XYW5-F1
#
_cell.length_a   1.000
_cell.length_b   1.000
_cell.length_c   1.000
_cell.angle_alpha   90.00
_cell.angle_beta   90.00
_cell.angle_gamma   90.00
#
_symmetry.space_group_name_H-M   'P 1'
#
loop_
_entity.id
_entity.type
_entity.pdbx_description
1 polymer ?
#
loop_
_entity_poly.entity_id
_entity_poly.type
_entity_poly.pdbx_seq_one_letter_code
_entity_poly.pdbx_strand_id
1 'polypeptide(L)'
;MDAALLRSALVKFFAGLLAVGLLLFLPAGTLSWWRGWLLVGVLFVPMFAAGLVMMAKAPDLLRIRLNAREEQAEQRTVVALSCLMFVAAFVVAGLGCRFGWPMLPEWASWAGATAFLAAYALYAEVMRENAYLSRTVEVRQGQHVVDTGLYGIVRHPMYSATLLLFLSMPVVLGSPFAFVVMLAYVPIIAKRIRNEEKVLADELEGYPEYLRRVRWRLIPHIW
;
A
#
# COMPACT_ATOMS: atom_id res chain seq x y z
N MET A 1 15.40 22.02 -13.34
CA MET A 1 15.08 20.67 -12.83
C MET A 1 16.21 20.28 -11.88
N ASP A 2 15.92 19.98 -10.62
CA ASP A 2 16.98 19.63 -9.66
C ASP A 2 17.57 18.26 -10.00
N ALA A 3 18.78 18.26 -10.56
CA ALA A 3 19.46 17.06 -11.02
C ALA A 3 19.78 16.08 -9.88
N ALA A 4 20.01 16.59 -8.67
CA ALA A 4 20.26 15.75 -7.49
C ALA A 4 18.99 15.01 -7.05
N LEU A 5 17.86 15.71 -7.05
CA LEU A 5 16.55 15.11 -6.75
C LEU A 5 16.17 14.04 -7.78
N LEU A 6 16.34 14.35 -9.08
CA LEU A 6 16.07 13.39 -10.15
C LEU A 6 16.91 12.12 -10.00
N ARG A 7 18.22 12.27 -9.76
CA ARG A 7 19.12 11.14 -9.56
C ARG A 7 18.68 10.28 -8.36
N SER A 8 18.36 10.91 -7.24
CA SER A 8 17.89 10.20 -6.03
C SER A 8 16.59 9.44 -6.28
N ALA A 9 15.63 10.06 -6.99
CA ALA A 9 14.36 9.43 -7.37
C ALA A 9 14.58 8.21 -8.28
N LEU A 10 15.39 8.36 -9.34
CA LEU A 10 15.70 7.28 -10.27
C LEU A 10 16.44 6.12 -9.59
N VAL A 11 17.44 6.41 -8.76
CA VAL A 11 18.19 5.37 -8.02
C VAL A 11 17.25 4.57 -7.13
N LYS A 12 16.37 5.23 -6.35
CA LYS A 12 15.40 4.53 -5.49
C LYS A 12 14.37 3.74 -6.30
N PHE A 13 13.90 4.29 -7.42
CA PHE A 13 12.97 3.61 -8.31
C PHE A 13 13.57 2.33 -8.89
N PHE A 14 14.76 2.42 -9.50
CA PHE A 14 15.43 1.25 -10.10
C PHE A 14 15.91 0.25 -9.05
N ALA A 15 16.33 0.70 -7.86
CA ALA A 15 16.65 -0.19 -6.75
C ALA A 15 15.41 -0.98 -6.29
N GLY A 16 14.26 -0.31 -6.17
CA GLY A 16 12.98 -0.98 -5.87
C GLY A 16 12.57 -1.97 -6.95
N LEU A 17 12.68 -1.58 -8.23
CA LEU A 17 12.39 -2.44 -9.38
C LEU A 17 13.25 -3.69 -9.37
N LEU A 18 14.55 -3.53 -9.14
CA LEU A 18 15.49 -4.63 -9.03
C LEU A 18 15.18 -5.52 -7.83
N ALA A 19 14.90 -4.94 -6.66
CA ALA A 19 14.58 -5.71 -5.45
C ALA A 19 13.32 -6.58 -5.64
N VAL A 20 12.23 -6.01 -6.17
CA VAL A 20 11.00 -6.77 -6.46
C VAL A 20 11.25 -7.81 -7.56
N GLY A 21 11.98 -7.46 -8.61
CA GLY A 21 12.35 -8.40 -9.67
C GLY A 21 13.14 -9.60 -9.13
N LEU A 22 14.15 -9.36 -8.30
CA LEU A 22 14.93 -10.43 -7.67
C LEU A 22 14.06 -11.28 -6.74
N LEU A 23 13.20 -10.66 -5.94
CA LEU A 23 12.29 -11.37 -5.03
C LEU A 23 11.28 -12.28 -5.74
N LEU A 24 10.87 -11.92 -6.95
CA LEU A 24 9.93 -12.74 -7.75
C LEU A 24 10.65 -13.79 -8.60
N PHE A 25 11.69 -13.38 -9.33
CA PHE A 25 12.29 -14.21 -10.37
C PHE A 25 13.40 -15.12 -9.86
N LEU A 26 14.12 -14.78 -8.79
CA LEU A 26 15.10 -15.72 -8.20
C LEU A 26 14.41 -16.97 -7.64
N PRO A 27 13.31 -16.88 -6.85
CA PRO A 27 12.61 -18.06 -6.38
C PRO A 27 11.89 -18.80 -7.51
N ALA A 28 11.38 -18.07 -8.52
CA ALA A 28 10.77 -18.68 -9.70
C ALA A 28 11.76 -19.48 -10.56
N GLY A 29 13.04 -19.09 -10.57
CA GLY A 29 14.06 -19.75 -11.38
C GLY A 29 13.88 -19.56 -12.90
N THR A 30 12.98 -18.68 -13.33
CA THR A 30 12.73 -18.36 -14.74
C THR A 30 12.28 -16.90 -14.89
N LEU A 31 12.64 -16.28 -16.02
CA LEU A 31 12.13 -14.97 -16.43
C LEU A 31 10.90 -15.07 -17.35
N SER A 32 10.50 -16.28 -17.77
CA SER A 32 9.34 -16.49 -18.64
C SER A 32 7.99 -16.41 -17.91
N TRP A 33 7.99 -16.06 -16.61
CA TRP A 33 6.78 -15.96 -15.81
C TRP A 33 6.06 -14.62 -16.05
N TRP A 34 5.12 -14.63 -16.99
CA TRP A 34 4.38 -13.43 -17.40
C TRP A 34 3.63 -12.74 -16.25
N ARG A 35 3.12 -13.50 -15.26
CA ARG A 35 2.40 -12.93 -14.11
C ARG A 35 3.32 -12.12 -13.19
N GLY A 36 4.58 -12.53 -13.07
CA GLY A 36 5.62 -11.76 -12.39
C GLY A 36 5.84 -10.41 -13.06
N TRP A 37 5.95 -10.41 -14.39
CA TRP A 37 6.06 -9.17 -15.18
C TRP A 37 4.80 -8.32 -15.12
N LEU A 38 3.61 -8.92 -15.10
CA LEU A 38 2.35 -8.21 -14.93
C LEU A 38 2.34 -7.44 -13.60
N LEU A 39 2.71 -8.09 -12.48
CA LEU A 39 2.81 -7.43 -11.18
C LEU A 39 3.83 -6.29 -11.21
N VAL A 40 5.01 -6.53 -11.78
CA VAL A 40 6.04 -5.48 -11.93
C VAL A 40 5.50 -4.30 -12.74
N GLY A 41 4.82 -4.55 -13.85
CA GLY A 41 4.21 -3.52 -14.69
C GLY A 41 3.18 -2.69 -13.94
N VAL A 42 2.18 -3.32 -13.32
CA VAL A 42 1.11 -2.61 -12.62
C VAL A 42 1.60 -1.87 -11.37
N LEU A 43 2.67 -2.34 -10.73
CA LEU A 43 3.27 -1.68 -9.57
C LEU A 43 4.14 -0.47 -9.97
N PHE A 44 5.02 -0.64 -10.95
CA PHE A 44 6.05 0.36 -11.26
C PHE A 44 5.61 1.39 -12.30
N VAL A 45 4.75 1.06 -13.26
CA VAL A 45 4.33 2.03 -14.30
C VAL A 45 3.54 3.20 -13.72
N PRO A 46 2.48 2.99 -12.90
CA PRO A 46 1.75 4.10 -12.28
C PRO A 46 2.63 4.88 -11.31
N MET A 47 3.51 4.19 -10.56
CA MET A 47 4.45 4.85 -9.64
C MET A 47 5.44 5.75 -10.39
N PHE A 48 5.95 5.31 -11.54
CA PHE A 48 6.82 6.11 -12.38
C PHE A 48 6.10 7.34 -12.94
N ALA A 49 4.90 7.14 -13.49
CA ALA A 49 4.07 8.24 -14.01
C ALA A 49 3.74 9.27 -12.92
N ALA A 50 3.32 8.82 -11.73
CA ALA A 50 3.07 9.69 -10.59
C ALA A 50 4.35 10.44 -10.15
N GLY A 51 5.50 9.76 -10.15
CA GLY A 51 6.80 10.37 -9.87
C GLY A 51 7.16 11.51 -10.85
N LEU A 52 6.93 11.31 -12.14
CA LEU A 52 7.13 12.34 -13.17
C LEU A 52 6.19 13.53 -12.96
N VAL A 53 4.91 13.28 -12.70
CA VAL A 53 3.91 14.34 -12.44
C VAL A 53 4.29 15.14 -11.19
N MET A 54 4.69 14.47 -10.10
CA MET A 54 5.12 15.14 -8.87
C MET A 54 6.40 15.94 -9.09
N MET A 55 7.36 15.43 -9.86
CA MET A 55 8.58 16.16 -10.17
C MET A 55 8.30 17.44 -10.98
N ALA A 56 7.31 17.40 -11.88
CA ALA A 56 6.92 18.55 -12.68
C ALA A 56 6.07 19.57 -11.91
N LYS A 57 5.13 19.12 -11.07
CA LYS A 57 4.13 19.99 -10.41
C LYS A 57 4.44 20.34 -8.96
N ALA A 58 5.17 19.49 -8.23
CA ALA A 58 5.42 19.65 -6.79
C ALA A 58 6.71 18.95 -6.34
N PRO A 59 7.89 19.43 -6.77
CA PRO A 59 9.18 18.78 -6.50
C PRO A 59 9.52 18.69 -5.01
N ASP A 60 9.05 19.64 -4.19
CA ASP A 60 9.30 19.63 -2.75
C ASP A 60 8.49 18.52 -2.04
N LEU A 61 7.28 18.22 -2.49
CA LEU A 61 6.52 17.07 -2.00
C LEU A 61 7.24 15.75 -2.31
N LEU A 62 7.88 15.65 -3.48
CA LEU A 62 8.67 14.48 -3.85
C LEU A 62 9.92 14.33 -2.96
N ARG A 63 10.62 15.43 -2.65
CA ARG A 63 11.77 15.43 -1.72
C ARG A 63 11.38 14.89 -0.34
N ILE A 64 10.28 15.38 0.22
CA ILE A 64 9.77 14.94 1.52
C ILE A 64 9.47 13.44 1.48
N ARG A 65 8.79 12.95 0.44
CA ARG A 65 8.44 11.53 0.32
C ARG A 65 9.65 10.62 0.11
N LEU A 66 10.68 11.07 -0.61
CA LEU A 66 11.89 10.27 -0.83
C LEU A 66 12.75 10.17 0.43
N ASN A 67 12.80 11.23 1.25
CA ASN A 67 13.68 11.31 2.41
C ASN A 67 12.97 11.07 3.75
N ALA A 68 11.70 10.69 3.72
CA ALA A 68 10.94 10.33 4.92
C ALA A 68 11.67 9.23 5.70
N ARG A 69 12.19 9.58 6.88
CA ARG A 69 12.69 8.64 7.88
C ARG A 69 11.56 8.32 8.85
N GLU A 70 11.35 7.04 9.10
CA GLU A 70 10.34 6.57 10.05
C GLU A 70 10.95 6.67 11.46
N GLU A 71 10.57 7.69 12.25
CA GLU A 71 11.16 7.97 13.56
C GLU A 71 10.50 7.20 14.72
N GLN A 72 9.25 6.74 14.55
CA GLN A 72 8.50 6.06 15.61
C GLN A 72 8.78 4.54 15.66
N ALA A 73 9.11 4.02 16.85
CA ALA A 73 9.47 2.61 17.07
C ALA A 73 8.31 1.62 16.82
N GLU A 74 7.07 2.01 17.13
CA GLU A 74 5.89 1.17 16.88
C GLU A 74 5.62 1.04 15.37
N GLN A 75 5.86 2.12 14.63
CA GLN A 75 5.79 2.16 13.17
C GLN A 75 6.87 1.30 12.52
N ARG A 76 8.08 1.26 13.09
CA ARG A 76 9.17 0.37 12.65
C ARG A 76 8.77 -1.10 12.72
N THR A 77 8.01 -1.51 13.74
CA THR A 77 7.56 -2.90 13.89
C THR A 77 6.52 -3.27 12.83
N VAL A 78 5.54 -2.40 12.59
CA VAL A 78 4.54 -2.58 11.53
C VAL A 78 5.21 -2.67 10.16
N VAL A 79 6.18 -1.80 9.89
CA VAL A 79 6.96 -1.82 8.64
C VAL A 79 7.77 -3.11 8.52
N ALA A 80 8.49 -3.53 9.58
CA ALA A 80 9.29 -4.75 9.56
C ALA A 80 8.43 -6.00 9.32
N LEU A 81 7.30 -6.13 10.02
CA LEU A 81 6.34 -7.23 9.81
C LEU A 81 5.76 -7.21 8.40
N SER A 82 5.41 -6.03 7.89
CA SER A 82 4.91 -5.88 6.51
C SER A 82 5.98 -6.29 5.50
N CYS A 83 7.25 -5.86 5.68
CA CYS A 83 8.37 -6.26 4.82
C CYS A 83 8.58 -7.77 4.85
N LEU A 84 8.58 -8.40 6.03
CA LEU A 84 8.71 -9.85 6.16
C LEU A 84 7.57 -10.58 5.43
N MET A 85 6.34 -10.11 5.61
CA MET A 85 5.16 -10.62 4.91
C MET A 85 5.30 -10.52 3.39
N PHE A 86 5.74 -9.37 2.85
CA PHE A 86 5.96 -9.20 1.41
C PHE A 86 7.02 -10.13 0.86
N VAL A 87 8.17 -10.22 1.54
CA VAL A 87 9.25 -11.14 1.15
C VAL A 87 8.72 -12.57 1.13
N ALA A 88 8.03 -13.00 2.20
CA ALA A 88 7.46 -14.34 2.27
C ALA A 88 6.44 -14.59 1.14
N ALA A 89 5.50 -13.67 0.90
CA ALA A 89 4.48 -13.82 -0.12
C ALA A 89 5.08 -13.92 -1.53
N PHE A 90 6.07 -13.06 -1.87
CA PHE A 90 6.69 -13.06 -3.19
C PHE A 90 7.58 -14.29 -3.41
N VAL A 91 8.33 -14.71 -2.38
CA VAL A 91 9.11 -15.95 -2.42
C VAL A 91 8.18 -17.15 -2.61
N VAL A 92 7.10 -17.25 -1.83
CA VAL A 92 6.08 -18.32 -1.96
C VAL A 92 5.46 -18.33 -3.35
N ALA A 93 5.14 -17.17 -3.92
CA ALA A 93 4.61 -17.08 -5.27
C ALA A 93 5.63 -17.56 -6.33
N GLY A 94 6.89 -17.14 -6.21
CA GLY A 94 7.96 -17.57 -7.11
C GLY A 94 8.23 -19.07 -7.00
N LEU A 95 8.34 -19.62 -5.79
CA LEU A 95 8.48 -21.07 -5.58
C LEU A 95 7.29 -21.85 -6.14
N GLY A 96 6.07 -21.30 -6.01
CA GLY A 96 4.88 -21.88 -6.63
C GLY A 96 4.96 -21.96 -8.15
N CYS A 97 5.50 -20.93 -8.80
CA CYS A 97 5.80 -20.96 -10.23
C CYS A 97 6.88 -22.02 -10.56
N ARG A 98 7.95 -22.10 -9.76
CA ARG A 98 9.07 -23.01 -10.00
C ARG A 98 8.70 -24.48 -9.87
N PHE A 99 7.91 -24.81 -8.85
CA PHE A 99 7.54 -26.19 -8.53
C PHE A 99 6.16 -26.59 -9.07
N GLY A 100 5.50 -25.73 -9.85
CA GLY A 100 4.22 -26.03 -10.48
C GLY A 100 3.08 -26.23 -9.48
N TRP A 101 3.04 -25.45 -8.39
CA TRP A 101 1.93 -25.49 -7.44
C TRP A 101 0.61 -25.05 -8.09
N PRO A 102 -0.55 -25.42 -7.52
CA PRO A 102 -1.85 -24.97 -8.01
C PRO A 102 -1.90 -23.44 -8.11
N MET A 103 -2.13 -22.96 -9.34
CA MET A 103 -2.24 -21.55 -9.67
C MET A 103 -3.69 -21.20 -10.02
N LEU A 104 -4.10 -19.96 -9.76
CA LEU A 104 -5.40 -19.45 -10.20
C LEU A 104 -5.47 -19.41 -11.74
N PRO A 105 -6.68 -19.47 -12.33
CA PRO A 105 -6.89 -19.25 -13.75
C PRO A 105 -6.36 -17.89 -14.21
N GLU A 106 -6.01 -17.76 -15.49
CA GLU A 106 -5.38 -16.53 -16.02
C GLU A 106 -6.25 -15.29 -15.92
N TRP A 107 -7.57 -15.43 -16.06
CA TRP A 107 -8.51 -14.31 -15.90
C TRP A 107 -8.40 -13.70 -14.50
N ALA A 108 -8.05 -14.48 -13.48
CA ALA A 108 -7.89 -13.99 -12.11
C ALA A 108 -6.71 -13.03 -12.01
N SER A 109 -5.61 -13.28 -12.74
CA SER A 109 -4.46 -12.38 -12.77
C SER A 109 -4.82 -11.00 -13.35
N TRP A 110 -5.64 -10.97 -14.41
CA TRP A 110 -6.14 -9.72 -15.00
C TRP A 110 -7.17 -9.01 -14.10
N ALA A 111 -8.06 -9.77 -13.45
CA ALA A 111 -8.99 -9.22 -12.46
C ALA A 111 -8.23 -8.62 -11.26
N GLY A 112 -7.20 -9.31 -10.77
CA GLY A 112 -6.30 -8.82 -9.73
C GLY A 112 -5.56 -7.55 -10.16
N ALA A 113 -5.09 -7.48 -11.40
CA ALA A 113 -4.42 -6.29 -11.93
C ALA A 113 -5.39 -5.09 -12.01
N THR A 114 -6.64 -5.35 -12.41
CA THR A 114 -7.70 -4.34 -12.45
C THR A 114 -8.03 -3.83 -11.04
N ALA A 115 -8.20 -4.75 -10.08
CA ALA A 115 -8.44 -4.41 -8.68
C ALA A 115 -7.27 -3.62 -8.07
N PHE A 116 -6.04 -3.99 -8.43
CA PHE A 116 -4.83 -3.30 -8.01
C PHE A 116 -4.76 -1.85 -8.53
N LEU A 117 -5.08 -1.63 -9.81
CA LEU A 117 -5.13 -0.29 -10.39
C LEU A 117 -6.28 0.55 -9.81
N ALA A 118 -7.43 -0.06 -9.57
CA ALA A 118 -8.55 0.58 -8.88
C ALA A 118 -8.17 0.99 -7.44
N ALA A 119 -7.44 0.14 -6.72
CA ALA A 119 -6.92 0.45 -5.40
C ALA A 119 -5.91 1.61 -5.43
N TYR A 120 -5.06 1.68 -6.46
CA TYR A 120 -4.16 2.82 -6.69
C TYR A 120 -4.92 4.13 -6.86
N ALA A 121 -5.98 4.13 -7.68
CA ALA A 121 -6.83 5.28 -7.89
C ALA A 121 -7.57 5.69 -6.61
N LEU A 122 -8.13 4.72 -5.87
CA LEU A 122 -8.77 4.95 -4.59
C LEU A 122 -7.81 5.55 -3.57
N TYR A 123 -6.57 5.02 -3.49
CA TYR A 123 -5.56 5.55 -2.60
C TYR A 123 -5.24 7.02 -2.96
N ALA A 124 -5.09 7.34 -4.24
CA ALA A 124 -4.86 8.71 -4.70
C ALA A 124 -6.02 9.65 -4.34
N GLU A 125 -7.26 9.18 -4.46
CA GLU A 125 -8.46 9.94 -4.09
C GLU A 125 -8.52 10.21 -2.58
N VAL A 126 -8.20 9.22 -1.76
CA VAL A 126 -8.10 9.41 -0.30
C VAL A 126 -7.06 10.47 0.06
N MET A 127 -5.91 10.46 -0.63
CA MET A 127 -4.89 11.50 -0.43
C MET A 127 -5.35 12.88 -0.87
N ARG A 128 -6.24 12.97 -1.87
CA ARG A 128 -6.81 14.23 -2.35
C ARG A 128 -7.84 14.78 -1.36
N GLU A 129 -8.63 13.89 -0.76
CA GLU A 129 -9.71 14.23 0.18
C GLU A 129 -9.18 14.66 1.55
N ASN A 130 -8.13 14.01 2.06
CA ASN A 130 -7.58 14.31 3.38
C ASN A 130 -6.19 14.94 3.29
N ALA A 131 -6.11 16.26 3.49
CA ALA A 131 -4.85 17.01 3.51
C ALA A 131 -4.01 16.79 4.78
N TYR A 132 -4.62 16.30 5.87
CA TYR A 132 -3.94 16.04 7.15
C TYR A 132 -3.26 14.68 7.23
N LEU A 133 -3.43 13.87 6.18
CA LEU A 133 -2.91 12.53 6.06
C LEU A 133 -1.40 12.48 6.32
N SER A 134 -1.04 11.94 7.47
CA SER A 134 0.35 11.78 7.91
C SER A 134 0.70 10.30 8.06
N ARG A 135 1.98 9.98 7.94
CA ARG A 135 2.47 8.63 8.25
C ARG A 135 2.55 8.40 9.76
N THR A 136 2.77 9.46 10.54
CA THR A 136 2.77 9.46 12.00
C THR A 136 1.38 9.73 12.52
N VAL A 137 1.00 9.03 13.58
CA VAL A 137 -0.27 9.29 14.31
C VAL A 137 -0.01 10.45 15.25
N GLU A 138 -0.22 11.67 14.76
CA GLU A 138 -0.03 12.91 15.50
C GLU A 138 -1.12 13.90 15.11
N VAL A 139 -1.72 14.57 16.10
CA VAL A 139 -2.67 15.65 15.85
C VAL A 139 -1.91 16.94 15.55
N ARG A 140 -2.16 17.52 14.37
CA ARG A 140 -1.55 18.79 13.97
C ARG A 140 -2.37 19.98 14.48
N GLN A 141 -1.71 21.10 14.73
CA GLN A 141 -2.41 22.35 15.06
C GLN A 141 -3.35 22.74 13.92
N GLY A 142 -4.61 23.03 14.26
CA GLY A 142 -5.67 23.37 13.30
C GLY A 142 -6.21 22.18 12.50
N GLN A 143 -5.88 20.94 12.88
CA GLN A 143 -6.49 19.74 12.33
C GLN A 143 -7.96 19.64 12.76
N HIS A 144 -8.84 19.35 11.82
CA HIS A 144 -10.24 19.01 12.08
C HIS A 144 -10.54 17.62 11.50
N VAL A 145 -11.61 17.01 11.98
CA VAL A 145 -12.05 15.71 11.47
C VAL A 145 -12.57 15.88 10.04
N VAL A 146 -11.98 15.12 9.11
CA VAL A 146 -12.52 14.98 7.75
C VAL A 146 -13.54 13.86 7.79
N ASP A 147 -14.80 14.19 7.52
CA ASP A 147 -15.94 13.27 7.62
C ASP A 147 -16.81 13.21 6.35
N THR A 148 -16.32 13.79 5.26
CA THR A 148 -16.99 13.84 3.96
C THR A 148 -16.52 12.69 3.06
N GLY A 149 -17.21 12.52 1.92
CA GLY A 149 -16.89 11.51 0.88
C GLY A 149 -16.54 10.13 1.42
N LEU A 150 -15.31 9.64 1.18
CA LEU A 150 -14.91 8.29 1.57
C LEU A 150 -14.84 8.11 3.10
N TYR A 151 -14.46 9.17 3.81
CA TYR A 151 -14.43 9.21 5.28
C TYR A 151 -15.84 9.21 5.88
N GLY A 152 -16.86 9.63 5.13
CA GLY A 152 -18.26 9.49 5.52
C GLY A 152 -18.78 8.04 5.48
N ILE A 153 -18.13 7.17 4.71
CA ILE A 153 -18.52 5.76 4.52
C ILE A 153 -17.78 4.86 5.50
N VAL A 154 -16.46 4.99 5.55
CA VAL A 154 -15.58 4.22 6.45
C VAL A 154 -14.55 5.14 7.11
N ARG A 155 -14.15 4.81 8.34
CA ARG A 155 -13.25 5.67 9.11
C ARG A 155 -11.84 5.76 8.55
N HIS A 156 -11.38 4.68 7.91
CA HIS A 156 -10.01 4.56 7.41
C HIS A 156 -9.98 4.11 5.93
N PRO A 157 -10.42 4.98 4.99
CA PRO A 157 -10.47 4.62 3.58
C PRO A 157 -9.09 4.38 2.98
N MET A 158 -8.03 5.01 3.51
CA MET A 158 -6.65 4.71 3.11
C MET A 158 -6.31 3.24 3.36
N TYR A 159 -6.57 2.75 4.56
CA TYR A 159 -6.24 1.37 4.93
C TYR A 159 -7.11 0.37 4.17
N SER A 160 -8.30 0.77 3.76
CA SER A 160 -9.16 0.00 2.86
C SER A 160 -8.51 -0.13 1.48
N ALA A 161 -8.01 0.98 0.94
CA ALA A 161 -7.27 0.99 -0.32
C ALA A 161 -5.96 0.18 -0.24
N THR A 162 -5.17 0.29 0.84
CA THR A 162 -3.94 -0.49 0.99
C THR A 162 -4.21 -1.98 1.15
N LEU A 163 -5.27 -2.35 1.87
CA LEU A 163 -5.70 -3.75 1.99
C LEU A 163 -6.04 -4.34 0.62
N LEU A 164 -6.83 -3.62 -0.18
CA LEU A 164 -7.18 -4.04 -1.55
C LEU A 164 -5.92 -4.13 -2.43
N LEU A 165 -5.02 -3.16 -2.34
CA LEU A 165 -3.77 -3.12 -3.10
C LEU A 165 -2.89 -4.33 -2.77
N PHE A 166 -2.74 -4.67 -1.48
CA PHE A 166 -1.87 -5.75 -1.04
C PHE A 166 -2.46 -7.12 -1.36
N LEU A 167 -3.76 -7.33 -1.10
CA LEU A 167 -4.43 -8.60 -1.41
C LEU A 167 -4.56 -8.85 -2.92
N SER A 168 -4.56 -7.81 -3.74
CA SER A 168 -4.58 -7.96 -5.20
C SER A 168 -3.24 -8.49 -5.76
N MET A 169 -2.10 -8.19 -5.14
CA MET A 169 -0.77 -8.64 -5.63
C MET A 169 -0.66 -10.17 -5.80
N PRO A 170 -0.96 -11.01 -4.79
CA PRO A 170 -0.91 -12.46 -4.95
C PRO A 170 -1.97 -12.99 -5.94
N VAL A 171 -3.09 -12.28 -6.14
CA VAL A 171 -4.07 -12.60 -7.18
C VAL A 171 -3.50 -12.33 -8.57
N VAL A 172 -2.78 -11.20 -8.76
CA VAL A 172 -2.03 -10.92 -10.00
C VAL A 172 -1.03 -12.03 -10.29
N LEU A 173 -0.25 -12.44 -9.28
CA LEU A 173 0.69 -13.56 -9.40
C LEU A 173 -0.02 -14.92 -9.58
N GLY A 174 -1.31 -14.97 -9.29
CA GLY A 174 -2.16 -16.14 -9.34
C GLY A 174 -1.78 -17.23 -8.33
N SER A 175 -1.20 -16.84 -7.19
CA SER A 175 -0.73 -17.75 -6.15
C SER A 175 -1.65 -17.72 -4.93
N PRO A 176 -2.48 -18.77 -4.71
CA PRO A 176 -3.31 -18.88 -3.51
C PRO A 176 -2.49 -18.94 -2.22
N PHE A 177 -1.32 -19.58 -2.23
CA PHE A 177 -0.46 -19.65 -1.05
C PHE A 177 0.11 -18.29 -0.68
N ALA A 178 0.53 -17.49 -1.66
CA ALA A 178 0.97 -16.12 -1.40
C ALA A 178 -0.20 -15.25 -0.91
N PHE A 179 -1.43 -15.52 -1.36
CA PHE A 179 -2.63 -14.85 -0.86
C PHE A 179 -2.85 -15.13 0.62
N VAL A 180 -2.74 -16.40 1.05
CA VAL A 180 -2.84 -16.78 2.47
C VAL A 180 -1.76 -16.08 3.31
N VAL A 181 -0.52 -16.00 2.82
CA VAL A 181 0.54 -15.23 3.51
C VAL A 181 0.17 -13.75 3.62
N MET A 182 -0.38 -13.16 2.56
CA MET A 182 -0.77 -11.74 2.53
C MET A 182 -1.94 -11.41 3.47
N LEU A 183 -2.77 -12.39 3.85
CA LEU A 183 -3.83 -12.19 4.86
C LEU A 183 -3.26 -11.80 6.24
N ALA A 184 -1.97 -12.05 6.51
CA ALA A 184 -1.30 -11.56 7.71
C ALA A 184 -1.31 -10.03 7.82
N TYR A 185 -1.57 -9.29 6.72
CA TYR A 185 -1.73 -7.84 6.76
C TYR A 185 -2.95 -7.39 7.56
N VAL A 186 -4.04 -8.17 7.58
CA VAL A 186 -5.30 -7.84 8.27
C VAL A 186 -5.08 -7.60 9.77
N PRO A 187 -4.48 -8.51 10.55
CA PRO A 187 -4.21 -8.24 11.97
C PRO A 187 -3.18 -7.12 12.20
N ILE A 188 -2.20 -6.94 11.31
CA ILE A 188 -1.21 -5.86 11.39
C ILE A 188 -1.91 -4.50 11.29
N ILE A 189 -2.73 -4.30 10.26
CA ILE A 189 -3.44 -3.04 10.06
C ILE A 189 -4.53 -2.84 11.11
N ALA A 190 -5.17 -3.92 11.58
CA ALA A 190 -6.18 -3.83 12.63
C ALA A 190 -5.61 -3.38 13.98
N LYS A 191 -4.37 -3.76 14.31
CA LYS A 191 -3.67 -3.23 15.48
C LYS A 191 -3.37 -1.74 15.30
N ARG A 192 -2.85 -1.35 14.13
CA ARG A 192 -2.51 0.04 13.80
C ARG A 192 -3.72 0.97 13.92
N ILE A 193 -4.85 0.57 13.34
CA ILE A 193 -6.12 1.34 13.38
C ILE A 193 -6.59 1.58 14.81
N ARG A 194 -6.52 0.57 15.68
CA ARG A 194 -6.95 0.71 17.07
C ARG A 194 -6.07 1.68 17.86
N ASN A 195 -4.77 1.67 17.60
CA ASN A 195 -3.85 2.63 18.21
C ASN A 195 -4.14 4.05 17.72
N GLU A 196 -4.34 4.21 16.41
CA GLU A 196 -4.65 5.50 15.79
C GLU A 196 -5.98 6.06 16.27
N GLU A 197 -7.04 5.25 16.32
CA GLU A 197 -8.34 5.69 16.86
C GLU A 197 -8.26 6.10 18.33
N LYS A 198 -7.38 5.46 19.12
CA LYS A 198 -7.19 5.83 20.53
C LYS A 198 -6.55 7.21 20.64
N VAL A 199 -5.44 7.45 19.94
CA VAL A 199 -4.77 8.76 19.94
C VAL A 199 -5.70 9.84 19.41
N LEU A 200 -6.40 9.60 18.31
CA LEU A 200 -7.34 10.58 17.75
C LEU A 200 -8.55 10.84 18.66
N ALA A 201 -9.06 9.83 19.38
CA ALA A 201 -10.14 10.04 20.34
C ALA A 201 -9.69 10.87 21.56
N ASP A 202 -8.43 10.75 21.95
CA ASP A 202 -7.86 11.46 23.11
C ASP A 202 -7.43 12.89 22.74
N GLU A 203 -6.93 13.12 21.52
CA GLU A 203 -6.26 14.37 21.13
C GLU A 203 -7.00 15.21 20.08
N LEU A 204 -7.91 14.63 19.28
CA LEU A 204 -8.62 15.35 18.20
C LEU A 204 -10.06 15.68 18.59
N GLU A 205 -10.35 16.98 18.71
CA GLU A 205 -11.70 17.47 18.97
C GLU A 205 -12.68 17.04 17.86
N GLY A 206 -13.87 16.57 18.25
CA GLY A 206 -14.91 16.10 17.32
C GLY A 206 -14.73 14.64 16.85
N TYR A 207 -13.61 14.00 17.17
CA TYR A 207 -13.38 12.61 16.75
C TYR A 207 -14.30 11.59 17.46
N PRO A 208 -14.60 11.71 18.77
CA PRO A 208 -15.58 10.83 19.43
C PRO A 208 -16.98 10.87 18.78
N GLU A 209 -17.43 12.04 18.32
CA GLU A 209 -18.70 12.23 17.60
C GLU A 209 -18.64 11.54 16.23
N TYR A 210 -17.51 11.67 15.52
CA TYR A 210 -17.26 10.98 14.26
C TYR A 210 -17.32 9.45 14.41
N LEU A 211 -16.73 8.90 15.47
CA LEU A 211 -16.79 7.46 15.78
C LEU A 211 -18.22 6.95 15.98
N ARG A 212 -19.14 7.80 16.48
CA ARG A 212 -20.56 7.45 16.65
C ARG A 212 -21.32 7.47 15.33
N ARG A 213 -20.98 8.38 14.41
CA ARG A 213 -21.67 8.52 13.12
C ARG A 213 -21.18 7.50 12.09
N VAL A 214 -19.86 7.30 11.97
CA VAL A 214 -19.26 6.38 11.00
C VAL A 214 -18.89 5.07 11.68
N ARG A 215 -19.74 4.05 11.48
CA ARG A 215 -19.66 2.78 12.21
C ARG A 215 -18.51 1.89 11.73
N TRP A 216 -18.24 1.90 10.43
CA TRP A 216 -17.32 0.99 9.77
C TRP A 216 -15.89 1.54 9.76
N ARG A 217 -14.89 0.69 10.00
CA ARG A 217 -13.47 1.06 9.94
C ARG A 217 -12.92 0.96 8.54
N LEU A 218 -13.14 -0.17 7.88
CA LEU A 218 -12.50 -0.50 6.60
C LEU A 218 -13.49 -0.96 5.54
N ILE A 219 -14.32 -1.96 5.86
CA ILE A 219 -15.21 -2.56 4.88
C ILE A 219 -16.65 -2.40 5.37
N PRO A 220 -17.50 -1.69 4.60
CA PRO A 220 -18.91 -1.56 4.94
C PRO A 220 -19.53 -2.93 5.23
N HIS A 221 -20.34 -2.98 6.29
CA HIS A 221 -21.02 -4.18 6.80
C HIS A 221 -20.14 -5.31 7.34
N ILE A 222 -18.80 -5.19 7.33
CA ILE A 222 -17.89 -6.19 7.91
C ILE A 222 -17.22 -5.65 9.16
N TRP A 223 -16.53 -4.52 9.03
CA TRP A 223 -15.74 -3.95 10.11
C TRP A 223 -15.53 -2.44 9.99
#